data_AF-A0A1B1YAC2-F1
#
_entry.id   AF-A0A1B1YAC2-F1
#
_cell.length_a   1.000
_cell.length_b   1.000
_cell.length_c   1.000
_cell.angle_alpha   90.00
_cell.angle_beta   90.00
_cell.angle_gamma   90.00
#
_symmetry.space_group_name_H-M   'P 1'
#
loop_
_entity.id
_entity.type
_entity.pdbx_description
1 polymer ?
#
loop_
_entity_poly.entity_id
_entity_poly.type
_entity_poly.pdbx_seq_one_letter_code
_entity_poly.pdbx_strand_id
1 'polypeptide(L)'
;MGKYGIPITLDTERHMIFNLNVLEACIEKYQNMDDILNAFCNIKAAKEIGLLMINEATEMWNEDHPDAKKPLLKDEKHLGRLLAGMAKINEFMEKVRQAMLEGLPQEAVQEVEEIEKNLMAAAQKKTTGPKNQGQK
;
A
#
# COMPACT_ATOMS: atom_id res chain seq x y z
N MET A 1 -10.28 2.94 17.47
CA MET A 1 -10.34 2.86 16.00
C MET A 1 -11.08 1.58 15.65
N GLY A 2 -12.18 1.68 14.93
CA GLY A 2 -13.06 0.55 14.59
C GLY A 2 -14.10 1.07 13.60
N LYS A 3 -14.28 0.46 12.43
CA LYS A 3 -14.67 -0.95 12.34
C LYS A 3 -14.13 -1.75 11.13
N TYR A 4 -13.46 -1.14 10.12
CA TYR A 4 -13.08 -1.89 8.89
C TYR A 4 -11.75 -1.48 8.20
N GLY A 5 -10.84 -0.77 8.88
CA GLY A 5 -9.52 -0.39 8.33
C GLY A 5 -9.38 1.08 7.92
N ILE A 6 -8.35 1.40 7.13
CA ILE A 6 -8.02 2.77 6.71
C ILE A 6 -8.92 3.22 5.54
N PRO A 7 -9.65 4.34 5.64
CA PRO A 7 -10.54 4.80 4.58
C PRO A 7 -9.76 5.42 3.41
N ILE A 8 -10.27 5.18 2.19
CA ILE A 8 -9.78 5.74 0.93
C ILE A 8 -10.95 6.04 -0.03
N THR A 9 -10.88 7.16 -0.74
CA THR A 9 -11.87 7.50 -1.77
C THR A 9 -11.35 7.13 -3.16
N LEU A 10 -11.96 6.14 -3.79
CA LEU A 10 -11.67 5.74 -5.18
C LEU A 10 -12.84 6.14 -6.10
N ASP A 11 -13.63 5.16 -6.53
CA ASP A 11 -14.96 5.33 -7.14
C ASP A 11 -16.04 5.63 -6.09
N THR A 12 -15.87 5.07 -4.91
CA THR A 12 -16.68 5.30 -3.71
C THR A 12 -15.77 5.29 -2.49
N GLU A 13 -16.35 5.50 -1.30
CA GLU A 13 -15.63 5.26 -0.06
C GLU A 13 -15.38 3.75 0.12
N ARG A 14 -14.09 3.41 0.16
CA ARG A 14 -13.57 2.07 0.39
C ARG A 14 -12.66 2.09 1.61
N HIS A 15 -12.36 0.91 2.13
CA HIS A 15 -11.46 0.74 3.26
C HIS A 15 -10.33 -0.21 2.85
N MET A 16 -9.17 -0.05 3.48
CA MET A 16 -8.01 -0.92 3.36
C MET A 16 -7.76 -1.58 4.70
N ILE A 17 -7.76 -2.90 4.73
CA ILE A 17 -7.39 -3.66 5.91
C ILE A 17 -6.20 -4.56 5.61
N PHE A 18 -5.23 -4.59 6.51
CA PHE A 18 -4.13 -5.54 6.48
C PHE A 18 -4.31 -6.54 7.63
N ASN A 19 -4.98 -7.65 7.34
CA ASN A 19 -5.25 -8.71 8.30
C ASN A 19 -4.55 -10.02 7.87
N LEU A 20 -4.80 -11.11 8.59
CA LEU A 20 -4.13 -12.38 8.34
C LEU A 20 -4.38 -12.93 6.92
N ASN A 21 -5.59 -12.75 6.36
CA ASN A 21 -5.92 -13.20 5.01
C ASN A 21 -5.09 -12.45 3.95
N VAL A 22 -4.96 -11.13 4.11
CA VAL A 22 -4.15 -10.30 3.21
C VAL A 22 -2.67 -10.63 3.38
N LEU A 23 -2.20 -10.84 4.62
CA LEU A 23 -0.82 -11.21 4.90
C LEU A 23 -0.46 -12.58 4.29
N GLU A 24 -1.33 -13.58 4.41
CA GLU A 24 -1.15 -14.91 3.81
C GLU A 24 -1.01 -14.80 2.29
N ALA A 25 -1.94 -14.08 1.63
CA ALA A 25 -1.88 -13.83 0.19
C ALA A 25 -0.60 -13.07 -0.23
N CYS A 26 -0.10 -12.16 0.61
CA CYS A 26 1.17 -11.47 0.36
C CYS A 26 2.37 -12.41 0.49
N ILE A 27 2.40 -13.28 1.51
CA ILE A 27 3.49 -14.26 1.71
C ILE A 27 3.54 -15.26 0.55
N GLU A 28 2.38 -15.74 0.07
CA GLU A 28 2.32 -16.62 -1.10
C GLU A 28 2.93 -15.97 -2.35
N LYS A 29 2.77 -14.66 -2.50
CA LYS A 29 3.22 -13.91 -3.68
C LYS A 29 4.66 -13.44 -3.60
N TYR A 30 5.09 -12.94 -2.45
CA TYR A 30 6.39 -12.30 -2.25
C TYR A 30 7.38 -13.17 -1.45
N GLN A 31 7.01 -14.39 -1.06
CA GLN A 31 7.82 -15.40 -0.38
C GLN A 31 8.25 -15.09 1.06
N ASN A 32 8.53 -13.83 1.41
CA ASN A 32 8.95 -13.42 2.76
C ASN A 32 8.52 -11.98 3.08
N MET A 33 8.65 -11.58 4.36
CA MET A 33 8.26 -10.26 4.84
C MET A 33 9.12 -9.14 4.26
N ASP A 34 10.44 -9.33 4.16
CA ASP A 34 11.35 -8.30 3.65
C ASP A 34 10.99 -7.90 2.21
N ASP A 35 10.62 -8.86 1.38
CA ASP A 35 10.16 -8.63 0.01
C ASP A 35 8.82 -7.90 0.00
N ILE A 36 7.90 -8.21 0.92
CA ILE A 36 6.66 -7.46 1.11
C ILE A 36 6.99 -6.00 1.45
N LEU A 37 7.86 -5.76 2.43
CA LEU A 37 8.27 -4.42 2.87
C LEU A 37 8.95 -3.62 1.75
N ASN A 38 9.87 -4.24 1.01
CA ASN A 38 10.55 -3.63 -0.13
C ASN A 38 9.62 -3.34 -1.31
N ALA A 39 8.60 -4.20 -1.51
CA ALA A 39 7.64 -4.06 -2.59
C ALA A 39 6.77 -2.80 -2.43
N PHE A 40 6.57 -2.25 -1.23
CA PHE A 40 5.79 -1.01 -1.07
C PHE A 40 6.45 0.25 -1.63
N CYS A 41 7.77 0.23 -1.83
CA CYS A 41 8.46 1.30 -2.55
C CYS A 41 8.22 1.24 -4.07
N ASN A 42 7.50 0.21 -4.55
CA ASN A 42 7.17 -0.02 -5.94
C ASN A 42 5.66 0.14 -6.18
N ILE A 43 5.28 1.09 -7.03
CA ILE A 43 3.89 1.36 -7.40
C ILE A 43 3.14 0.11 -7.90
N LYS A 44 3.84 -0.82 -8.56
CA LYS A 44 3.23 -2.06 -9.02
C LYS A 44 2.75 -2.86 -7.82
N ALA A 45 3.65 -3.16 -6.88
CA ALA A 45 3.35 -3.95 -5.70
C ALA A 45 2.36 -3.26 -4.74
N ALA A 46 2.49 -1.94 -4.53
CA ALA A 46 1.49 -1.19 -3.76
C ALA A 46 0.08 -1.35 -4.33
N LYS A 47 -0.05 -1.45 -5.65
CA LYS A 47 -1.33 -1.69 -6.33
C LYS A 47 -1.81 -3.14 -6.20
N GLU A 48 -0.91 -4.13 -6.23
CA GLU A 48 -1.30 -5.54 -6.01
C GLU A 48 -1.76 -5.76 -4.57
N ILE A 49 -1.00 -5.24 -3.60
CA ILE A 49 -1.30 -5.40 -2.17
C ILE A 49 -2.52 -4.56 -1.77
N GLY A 50 -2.61 -3.31 -2.23
CA GLY A 50 -3.77 -2.47 -1.98
C GLY A 50 -5.07 -3.03 -2.59
N LEU A 51 -4.99 -3.77 -3.70
CA LEU A 51 -6.14 -4.49 -4.24
C LEU A 51 -6.64 -5.57 -3.26
N LEU A 52 -5.72 -6.36 -2.69
CA LEU A 52 -6.05 -7.37 -1.67
C LEU A 52 -6.71 -6.73 -0.44
N MET A 53 -6.10 -5.66 0.10
CA MET A 53 -6.62 -4.93 1.26
C MET A 53 -8.03 -4.37 1.04
N ILE A 54 -8.30 -3.82 -0.15
CA ILE A 54 -9.60 -3.26 -0.50
C ILE A 54 -10.65 -4.34 -0.64
N ASN A 55 -10.31 -5.44 -1.31
CA ASN A 55 -11.26 -6.53 -1.54
C ASN A 55 -11.60 -7.24 -0.23
N GLU A 56 -10.63 -7.52 0.64
CA GLU A 56 -10.87 -8.09 1.97
C GLU A 56 -11.85 -7.23 2.78
N ALA A 57 -11.59 -5.91 2.88
CA ALA A 57 -12.49 -5.01 3.59
C ALA A 57 -13.89 -4.94 2.94
N THR A 58 -13.96 -5.12 1.63
CA THR A 58 -15.24 -5.16 0.89
C THR A 58 -15.99 -6.47 1.14
N GLU A 59 -15.30 -7.60 1.24
CA GLU A 59 -15.90 -8.90 1.58
C GLU A 59 -16.45 -8.89 3.00
N MET A 60 -15.65 -8.44 3.98
CA MET A 60 -16.12 -8.25 5.36
C MET A 60 -17.37 -7.36 5.43
N TRP A 61 -17.38 -6.25 4.69
CA TRP A 61 -18.57 -5.38 4.61
C TRP A 61 -19.78 -6.13 4.04
N ASN A 62 -19.58 -6.91 2.97
CA ASN A 62 -20.64 -7.64 2.29
C ASN A 62 -21.22 -8.80 3.10
N GLU A 63 -20.43 -9.41 3.97
CA GLU A 63 -20.86 -10.40 4.96
C GLU A 63 -21.77 -9.75 6.02
N ASP A 64 -21.36 -8.58 6.53
CA ASP A 64 -22.14 -7.81 7.51
C ASP A 64 -23.39 -7.15 6.91
N HIS A 65 -23.41 -6.90 5.59
CA HIS A 65 -24.46 -6.16 4.88
C HIS A 65 -24.94 -6.92 3.63
N PRO A 66 -25.63 -8.07 3.80
CA PRO A 66 -26.02 -8.94 2.68
C PRO A 66 -26.96 -8.27 1.66
N ASP A 67 -27.74 -7.27 2.08
CA ASP A 67 -28.68 -6.53 1.24
C ASP A 67 -28.07 -5.28 0.58
N ALA A 68 -26.85 -4.89 0.98
CA ALA A 68 -26.18 -3.66 0.52
C ALA A 68 -24.73 -3.95 0.09
N LYS A 69 -24.55 -5.02 -0.71
CA LYS A 69 -23.24 -5.46 -1.16
C LYS A 69 -22.59 -4.44 -2.09
N LYS A 70 -21.30 -4.22 -1.86
CA LYS A 70 -20.40 -3.42 -2.68
C LYS A 70 -19.65 -4.33 -3.68
N PRO A 71 -19.39 -3.86 -4.91
CA PRO A 71 -18.63 -4.62 -5.88
C PRO A 71 -17.14 -4.68 -5.53
N LEU A 72 -16.56 -5.87 -5.68
CA LEU A 72 -15.11 -6.09 -5.61
C LEU A 72 -14.41 -5.44 -6.80
N LEU A 73 -13.15 -5.05 -6.59
CA LEU A 73 -12.27 -4.66 -7.68
C LEU A 73 -11.73 -5.92 -8.36
N LYS A 74 -11.98 -6.01 -9.67
CA LYS A 74 -11.68 -7.21 -10.48
C LYS A 74 -10.20 -7.55 -10.55
N ASP A 75 -9.37 -6.53 -10.78
CA ASP A 75 -7.95 -6.67 -11.03
C ASP A 75 -7.22 -5.35 -10.78
N GLU A 76 -5.90 -5.42 -10.82
CA GLU A 76 -5.02 -4.27 -10.67
C GLU A 76 -5.19 -3.22 -11.79
N LYS A 77 -5.66 -3.63 -12.98
CA LYS A 77 -5.90 -2.70 -14.09
C LYS A 77 -7.14 -1.86 -13.82
N HIS A 78 -8.16 -2.44 -13.20
CA HIS A 78 -9.35 -1.74 -12.75
C HIS A 78 -9.00 -0.73 -11.66
N LEU A 79 -8.22 -1.13 -10.66
CA LEU A 79 -7.72 -0.22 -9.62
C LEU A 79 -6.90 0.94 -10.23
N GLY A 80 -5.99 0.64 -11.16
CA GLY A 80 -5.18 1.65 -11.84
C GLY A 80 -6.01 2.70 -12.60
N ARG A 81 -7.19 2.32 -13.13
CA ARG A 81 -8.11 3.29 -13.79
C ARG A 81 -8.74 4.27 -12.81
N LEU A 82 -8.87 3.91 -11.52
CA LEU A 82 -9.43 4.78 -10.48
C LEU A 82 -8.39 5.78 -9.95
N LEU A 83 -7.10 5.46 -10.09
CA LEU A 83 -5.96 6.26 -9.65
C LEU A 83 -5.51 7.27 -10.74
N ALA A 84 -6.43 8.13 -11.16
CA ALA A 84 -6.15 9.14 -12.18
C ALA A 84 -5.35 10.33 -11.62
N GLY A 85 -4.06 10.39 -11.95
CA GLY A 85 -3.17 11.51 -11.64
C GLY A 85 -2.26 11.29 -10.44
N MET A 86 -1.11 11.99 -10.43
CA MET A 86 -0.05 11.81 -9.43
C MET A 86 -0.51 12.02 -7.99
N ALA A 87 -1.43 12.96 -7.75
CA ALA A 87 -1.96 13.21 -6.41
C ALA A 87 -2.70 11.99 -5.83
N LYS A 88 -3.60 11.37 -6.62
CA LYS A 88 -4.34 10.17 -6.22
C LYS A 88 -3.44 8.96 -6.06
N ILE A 89 -2.43 8.84 -6.92
CA ILE A 89 -1.42 7.77 -6.82
C ILE A 89 -0.67 7.88 -5.48
N ASN A 90 -0.20 9.08 -5.14
CA ASN A 90 0.54 9.30 -3.90
C ASN A 90 -0.34 9.06 -2.67
N GLU A 91 -1.59 9.55 -2.68
CA GLU A 91 -2.55 9.29 -1.61
C GLU A 91 -2.80 7.79 -1.44
N PHE A 92 -3.02 7.06 -2.53
CA PHE A 92 -3.21 5.62 -2.49
C PHE A 92 -2.03 4.89 -1.88
N MET A 93 -0.79 5.20 -2.30
CA MET A 93 0.40 4.56 -1.74
C MET A 93 0.54 4.84 -0.24
N GLU A 94 0.27 6.08 0.18
CA GLU A 94 0.29 6.45 1.60
C GLU A 94 -0.78 5.71 2.42
N LYS A 95 -1.97 5.49 1.85
CA LYS A 95 -3.05 4.73 2.50
C LYS A 95 -2.75 3.24 2.63
N VAL A 96 -2.15 2.64 1.59
CA VAL A 96 -1.66 1.26 1.65
C VAL A 96 -0.62 1.12 2.77
N ARG A 97 0.32 2.07 2.86
CA ARG A 97 1.33 2.10 3.92
C ARG A 97 0.69 2.19 5.31
N GLN A 98 -0.23 3.12 5.51
CA GLN A 98 -0.95 3.29 6.78
C GLN A 98 -1.68 2.01 7.21
N ALA A 99 -2.40 1.37 6.27
CA ALA A 99 -3.17 0.15 6.57
C ALA A 99 -2.26 -1.00 6.97
N MET A 100 -1.11 -1.14 6.32
CA MET A 100 -0.13 -2.14 6.69
C MET A 100 0.44 -1.89 8.10
N LEU A 101 0.87 -0.66 8.39
CA LEU A 101 1.46 -0.33 9.69
C LEU A 101 0.48 -0.55 10.85
N GLU A 102 -0.82 -0.35 10.61
CA GLU A 102 -1.88 -0.67 11.59
C GLU A 102 -2.04 -2.19 11.81
N GLY A 103 -1.77 -3.00 10.79
CA GLY A 103 -1.87 -4.46 10.84
C GLY A 103 -0.60 -5.20 11.28
N LEU A 104 0.55 -4.53 11.32
CA LEU A 104 1.83 -5.12 11.70
C LEU A 104 2.09 -5.02 13.22
N PRO A 105 2.82 -5.97 13.83
CA PRO A 105 3.32 -5.83 15.19
C PRO A 105 4.30 -4.64 15.27
N GLN A 106 4.33 -3.96 16.42
CA GLN A 106 5.08 -2.72 16.62
C GLN A 106 6.59 -2.84 16.33
N GLU A 107 7.15 -4.04 16.49
CA GLU A 107 8.55 -4.35 16.16
C GLU A 107 8.80 -4.30 14.65
N ALA A 108 7.89 -4.85 13.84
CA ALA A 108 7.98 -4.79 12.37
C ALA A 108 7.69 -3.39 11.83
N VAL A 109 6.90 -2.57 12.53
CA VAL A 109 6.66 -1.16 12.17
C VAL A 109 7.97 -0.36 12.19
N GLN A 110 8.83 -0.60 13.19
CA GLN A 110 10.12 0.09 13.28
C GLN A 110 11.05 -0.26 12.11
N GLU A 111 11.06 -1.53 11.70
CA GLU A 111 11.83 -2.00 10.55
C GLU A 111 11.39 -1.33 9.23
N VAL A 112 10.07 -1.19 9.02
CA VAL A 112 9.52 -0.46 7.86
C VAL A 112 9.97 1.00 7.87
N GLU A 113 9.85 1.69 9.00
CA GLU A 113 10.27 3.10 9.10
C GLU A 113 11.77 3.29 8.87
N GLU A 114 12.61 2.33 9.29
CA GLU A 114 14.05 2.36 9.07
C GLU A 114 14.42 2.10 7.60
N ILE A 115 13.79 1.12 6.95
CA ILE A 115 13.95 0.85 5.52
C ILE A 115 13.58 2.11 4.71
N GLU A 116 12.46 2.77 5.05
CA GLU A 116 12.04 4.01 4.40
C GLU A 116 13.07 5.13 4.55
N LYS A 117 13.55 5.38 5.77
CA LYS A 117 14.60 6.39 6.03
C LYS A 117 15.85 6.12 5.22
N ASN A 118 16.28 4.85 5.15
CA ASN A 118 17.47 4.45 4.41
C ASN A 118 17.30 4.62 2.89
N LEU A 119 16.12 4.28 2.35
CA LEU A 119 15.82 4.45 0.93
C LEU A 119 15.67 5.93 0.55
N MET A 120 15.02 6.75 1.37
CA MET A 120 14.94 8.20 1.18
C MET A 120 16.34 8.83 1.19
N ALA A 121 17.20 8.44 2.13
CA ALA A 121 18.58 8.90 2.18
C ALA A 121 19.38 8.46 0.94
N ALA A 122 19.17 7.24 0.44
CA ALA A 122 19.79 6.74 -0.78
C ALA A 122 19.31 7.49 -2.05
N ALA A 123 18.02 7.84 -2.12
CA ALA A 123 17.45 8.62 -3.22
C ALA A 123 17.97 10.08 -3.23
N GLN A 124 18.14 10.68 -2.04
CA GLN A 124 18.77 12.01 -1.89
C GLN A 124 20.25 11.99 -2.33
N LYS A 125 21.01 10.97 -1.94
CA LYS A 125 22.42 10.82 -2.39
C LYS A 125 22.56 10.72 -3.90
N LYS A 126 21.59 10.13 -4.61
CA LYS A 126 21.59 10.02 -6.08
C LYS A 126 21.23 11.32 -6.81
N THR A 127 20.48 12.23 -6.17
CA THR A 127 20.12 13.53 -6.77
C THR A 127 21.19 14.60 -6.53
N THR A 128 22.05 14.42 -5.52
CA THR A 128 23.26 15.24 -5.29
C THR A 128 24.51 14.61 -5.92
N GLY A 129 24.51 14.39 -7.23
CA GLY A 129 25.75 14.15 -7.99
C GLY A 129 26.59 15.45 -8.07
N PRO A 130 27.93 15.37 -8.10
CA PRO A 130 28.80 16.52 -7.86
C PRO A 130 28.56 17.62 -8.90
N LYS A 131 28.28 18.86 -8.44
CA LYS A 131 28.45 20.06 -9.26
C LYS A 131 29.89 20.04 -9.76
N ASN A 132 30.05 19.82 -11.06
CA ASN A 132 31.33 19.78 -11.75
C ASN A 132 32.05 21.11 -11.48
N GLN A 133 32.96 21.12 -10.50
CA GLN A 133 33.83 22.24 -10.23
C GLN A 133 34.93 22.22 -11.28
N GLY A 134 34.88 23.21 -12.17
CA GLY A 134 36.05 23.74 -12.86
C GLY A 134 36.46 23.02 -14.13
N GLN A 135 36.31 23.71 -15.26
CA GLN A 135 37.43 23.87 -16.18
C GLN A 135 37.61 25.36 -16.43
N LYS A 136 38.80 25.85 -16.06
CA LYS A 136 39.37 27.14 -16.43
C LYS A 136 39.79 27.13 -17.89
#